data_AF-A0A950MKV6-F1
#
_entry.id   AF-A0A950MKV6-F1
#
_cell.length_a   1.000
_cell.length_b   1.000
_cell.length_c   1.000
_cell.angle_alpha   90.00
_cell.angle_beta   90.00
_cell.angle_gamma   90.00
#
_symmetry.space_group_name_H-M   'P 1'
#
loop_
_entity.id
_entity.type
_entity.pdbx_description
1 polymer ?
#
loop_
_entity_poly.entity_id
_entity_poly.type
_entity_poly.pdbx_seq_one_letter_code
_entity_poly.pdbx_strand_id
1 'polypeptide(L)'
;MAEEKKEPWLNYLALSTVIFAVCATLATLKGGGYSTRSVLNQTQASDQWAFYQAKSIKENLYQLQSEKIQLEAKLDSSPAKAAVYQEAIDDYNKKVEKYAKEKADIQKAAQDLEAQRDDAKRHSAPFGLAAIPLQIAILLSSIAALLKKRALWLLALPVGLAGIVLFADGFLLFYAV
;
A
#
# COMPACT_ATOMS: atom_id res chain seq x y z
N MET A 1 53.83 16.33 24.38
CA MET A 1 52.56 16.19 23.63
C MET A 1 51.52 15.80 24.67
N ALA A 2 50.63 16.71 25.04
CA ALA A 2 49.64 16.43 26.07
C ALA A 2 48.66 15.38 25.54
N GLU A 3 48.57 14.23 26.20
CA GLU A 3 47.52 13.25 25.92
C GLU A 3 46.17 13.91 26.16
N GLU A 4 45.41 14.11 25.07
CA GLU A 4 44.03 14.58 25.14
C GLU A 4 43.24 13.52 25.92
N LYS A 5 42.91 13.83 27.18
CA LYS A 5 42.16 12.93 28.07
C LYS A 5 40.79 12.67 27.42
N LYS A 6 40.66 11.59 26.66
CA LYS A 6 39.43 11.19 25.98
C LYS A 6 38.30 11.16 27.00
N GLU A 7 37.41 12.13 26.92
CA GLU A 7 36.31 12.18 27.86
C GLU A 7 35.40 10.96 27.61
N PRO A 8 35.14 10.11 28.62
CA PRO A 8 34.43 8.85 28.42
C PRO A 8 33.01 9.04 27.87
N TRP A 9 32.40 10.21 28.06
CA TRP A 9 31.08 10.55 27.51
C TRP A 9 31.05 10.60 25.97
N LEU A 10 32.17 10.88 25.31
CA LEU A 10 32.27 10.87 23.85
C LEU A 10 32.13 9.45 23.28
N ASN A 11 32.62 8.42 24.00
CA ASN A 11 32.44 7.03 23.61
C ASN A 11 30.96 6.60 23.71
N TYR A 12 30.27 7.02 24.78
CA TYR A 12 28.84 6.77 24.94
C TYR A 12 28.00 7.50 23.88
N LEU A 13 28.38 8.73 23.51
CA LEU A 13 27.77 9.47 22.41
C LEU A 13 27.92 8.73 21.08
N ALA A 14 29.13 8.28 20.77
CA ALA A 14 29.39 7.53 19.54
C ALA A 14 28.55 6.26 19.49
N LEU A 15 28.49 5.50 20.60
CA LEU A 15 27.69 4.28 20.69
C LEU A 15 26.18 4.56 20.51
N SER A 16 25.63 5.57 21.20
CA SER A 16 24.20 5.92 21.05
C SER A 16 23.87 6.35 19.63
N THR A 17 24.77 7.11 18.99
CA THR A 17 24.59 7.57 17.59
C THR A 17 24.56 6.40 16.62
N VAL A 18 25.44 5.40 16.80
CA VAL A 18 25.46 4.19 15.98
C VAL A 18 24.16 3.39 16.15
N ILE A 19 23.67 3.25 17.39
CA ILE A 19 22.39 2.57 17.65
C ILE A 19 21.24 3.29 16.92
N PHE A 20 21.14 4.62 17.05
CA PHE A 20 20.12 5.40 16.35
C PHE A 20 20.24 5.26 14.83
N ALA A 21 21.45 5.28 14.30
CA ALA A 21 21.70 5.12 12.86
C ALA A 21 21.23 3.75 12.35
N VAL A 22 21.57 2.66 13.04
CA VAL A 22 21.13 1.31 12.67
C VAL A 22 19.60 1.21 12.70
N CYS A 23 18.95 1.70 13.77
CA CYS A 23 17.50 1.73 13.86
C CYS A 23 16.87 2.58 12.73
N ALA A 24 17.45 3.75 12.41
CA ALA A 24 16.94 4.63 11.36
C ALA A 24 17.03 3.97 9.98
N THR A 25 18.15 3.31 9.69
CA THR A 25 18.35 2.58 8.42
C THR A 25 17.35 1.44 8.31
N LEU A 26 17.17 0.64 9.37
CA LEU A 26 16.19 -0.44 9.38
C LEU A 26 14.75 0.06 9.23
N ALA A 27 14.39 1.14 9.92
CA ALA A 27 13.08 1.78 9.80
C ALA A 27 12.81 2.24 8.36
N THR A 28 13.80 2.90 7.75
CA THR A 28 13.68 3.42 6.38
C THR A 28 13.57 2.29 5.35
N LEU A 29 14.42 1.26 5.46
CA LEU A 29 14.39 0.10 4.54
C LEU A 29 13.07 -0.66 4.63
N LYS A 30 12.64 -0.98 5.86
CA LYS A 30 11.42 -1.77 6.08
C LYS A 30 10.16 -0.96 5.78
N GLY A 31 10.09 0.29 6.24
CA GLY A 31 9.00 1.22 5.92
C GLY A 31 8.87 1.49 4.43
N GLY A 32 10.00 1.66 3.74
CA GLY A 32 10.07 1.78 2.28
C GLY A 32 9.56 0.53 1.57
N GLY A 33 9.98 -0.66 1.99
CA GLY A 33 9.50 -1.94 1.43
C GLY A 33 7.99 -2.11 1.53
N TYR A 34 7.39 -1.82 2.69
CA TYR A 34 5.93 -1.85 2.85
C TYR A 34 5.22 -0.77 2.04
N SER A 35 5.79 0.44 1.95
CA SER A 35 5.24 1.52 1.11
C SER A 35 5.20 1.09 -0.35
N THR A 36 6.31 0.54 -0.87
CA THR A 36 6.38 -0.01 -2.23
C THR A 36 5.37 -1.13 -2.43
N ARG A 37 5.22 -2.04 -1.46
CA ARG A 37 4.22 -3.12 -1.56
C ARG A 37 2.79 -2.59 -1.59
N SER A 38 2.47 -1.59 -0.77
CA SER A 38 1.18 -0.90 -0.78
C SER A 38 0.91 -0.25 -2.13
N VAL A 39 1.87 0.48 -2.69
CA VAL A 39 1.73 1.11 -4.02
C VAL A 39 1.53 0.06 -5.10
N LEU A 40 2.32 -1.01 -5.10
CA LEU A 40 2.19 -2.10 -6.06
C LEU A 40 0.81 -2.77 -5.99
N ASN A 41 0.35 -3.13 -4.79
CA ASN A 41 -0.97 -3.73 -4.59
C ASN A 41 -2.09 -2.77 -5.00
N GLN A 42 -1.94 -1.46 -4.73
CA GLN A 42 -2.89 -0.44 -5.19
C GLN A 42 -2.95 -0.34 -6.72
N THR A 43 -1.80 -0.40 -7.40
CA THR A 43 -1.73 -0.41 -8.88
C THR A 43 -2.42 -1.66 -9.42
N GLN A 44 -2.09 -2.84 -8.89
CA GLN A 44 -2.73 -4.09 -9.33
C GLN A 44 -4.25 -4.10 -9.07
N ALA A 45 -4.70 -3.58 -7.93
CA ALA A 45 -6.13 -3.43 -7.66
C ALA A 45 -6.80 -2.48 -8.66
N SER A 46 -6.15 -1.36 -8.99
CA SER A 46 -6.62 -0.43 -10.01
C SER A 46 -6.73 -1.08 -11.39
N ASP A 47 -5.75 -1.91 -11.77
CA ASP A 47 -5.78 -2.64 -13.04
C ASP A 47 -6.95 -3.64 -13.07
N GLN A 48 -7.23 -4.32 -11.95
CA GLN A 48 -8.39 -5.21 -11.84
C GLN A 48 -9.72 -4.44 -11.94
N TRP A 49 -9.83 -3.27 -11.31
CA TRP A 49 -11.01 -2.43 -11.47
C TRP A 49 -11.18 -1.91 -12.90
N ALA A 50 -10.08 -1.62 -13.61
CA ALA A 50 -10.12 -1.27 -15.02
C ALA A 50 -10.59 -2.46 -15.89
N PHE A 51 -10.12 -3.69 -15.60
CA PHE A 51 -10.62 -4.90 -16.26
C PHE A 51 -12.11 -5.13 -15.98
N TYR A 52 -12.54 -4.97 -14.73
CA TYR A 52 -13.95 -5.07 -14.35
C TYR A 52 -14.80 -4.08 -15.15
N GLN A 53 -14.36 -2.82 -15.26
CA GLN A 53 -15.05 -1.79 -16.02
C GLN A 53 -15.14 -2.16 -17.51
N ALA A 54 -14.04 -2.62 -18.12
CA ALA A 54 -14.03 -3.05 -19.51
C ALA A 54 -14.98 -4.23 -19.76
N LYS A 55 -15.06 -5.18 -18.83
CA LYS A 55 -15.99 -6.33 -18.90
C LYS A 55 -17.44 -5.86 -18.72
N SER A 56 -17.70 -4.94 -17.81
CA SER A 56 -19.03 -4.36 -17.61
C SER A 56 -19.52 -3.62 -18.86
N ILE A 57 -18.65 -2.91 -19.57
CA ILE A 57 -19.01 -2.26 -20.84
C ILE A 57 -19.40 -3.30 -21.90
N LYS A 58 -18.62 -4.40 -22.01
CA LYS A 58 -18.93 -5.50 -22.95
C LYS A 58 -20.25 -6.19 -22.61
N GLU A 59 -20.48 -6.48 -21.34
CA GLU A 59 -21.74 -7.04 -20.84
C GLU A 59 -22.93 -6.14 -21.21
N ASN A 60 -22.87 -4.85 -20.88
CA ASN A 60 -23.89 -3.87 -21.22
C ASN A 60 -24.14 -3.80 -22.74
N LEU A 61 -23.08 -3.89 -23.55
CA LEU A 61 -23.22 -3.88 -25.02
C LEU A 61 -23.98 -5.11 -25.53
N TYR A 62 -23.70 -6.30 -24.99
CA TYR A 62 -24.43 -7.52 -25.35
C TYR A 62 -25.86 -7.52 -24.83
N GLN A 63 -26.09 -6.96 -23.64
CA GLN A 63 -27.44 -6.76 -23.11
C GLN A 63 -28.27 -5.83 -24.00
N LEU A 64 -27.71 -4.69 -24.41
CA LEU A 64 -28.36 -3.76 -25.34
C LEU A 64 -28.67 -4.41 -26.70
N GLN A 65 -27.77 -5.26 -27.22
CA GLN A 65 -28.03 -6.03 -28.45
C GLN A 65 -29.18 -7.03 -28.25
N SER A 66 -29.21 -7.76 -27.14
CA SER A 66 -30.30 -8.68 -26.80
C SER A 66 -31.64 -7.94 -26.71
N GLU A 67 -31.68 -6.80 -26.01
CA GLU A 67 -32.89 -5.97 -25.88
C GLU A 67 -33.38 -5.42 -27.24
N LYS A 68 -32.45 -4.99 -28.11
CA LYS A 68 -32.80 -4.55 -29.48
C LYS A 68 -33.44 -5.68 -30.29
N ILE A 69 -32.86 -6.87 -30.24
CA ILE A 69 -33.38 -8.04 -30.96
C ILE A 69 -34.74 -8.47 -30.38
N GLN A 70 -34.91 -8.43 -29.06
CA GLN A 70 -36.21 -8.68 -28.42
C GLN A 70 -37.28 -7.68 -28.86
N LEU A 71 -36.93 -6.40 -29.03
CA LEU A 71 -37.85 -5.39 -29.53
C LEU A 71 -38.20 -5.63 -31.00
N GLU A 72 -37.21 -5.95 -31.84
CA GLU A 72 -37.42 -6.30 -33.26
C GLU A 72 -38.30 -7.55 -33.40
N ALA A 73 -38.09 -8.57 -32.57
CA ALA A 73 -38.90 -9.78 -32.54
C ALA A 73 -40.36 -9.54 -32.11
N LYS A 74 -40.62 -8.52 -31.27
CA LYS A 74 -41.98 -8.10 -30.91
C LYS A 74 -42.68 -7.33 -32.04
N LEU A 75 -41.92 -6.66 -32.89
CA LEU A 75 -42.42 -5.86 -34.02
C LEU A 75 -42.63 -6.70 -35.29
N ASP A 76 -41.81 -7.74 -35.54
CA ASP A 76 -41.92 -8.63 -36.70
C ASP A 76 -42.71 -9.90 -36.32
N SER A 77 -43.98 -9.98 -36.73
CA SER A 77 -44.88 -11.11 -36.41
C SER A 77 -44.68 -12.37 -37.27
N SER A 78 -43.57 -12.46 -38.00
CA SER A 78 -43.28 -13.56 -38.93
C SER A 78 -42.84 -14.85 -38.19
N PRO A 79 -43.60 -15.96 -38.25
CA PRO A 79 -43.27 -17.22 -37.56
C PRO A 79 -41.93 -17.82 -38.00
N ALA A 80 -41.51 -17.58 -39.25
CA ALA A 80 -40.27 -18.10 -39.82
C ALA A 80 -39.00 -17.49 -39.21
N LYS A 81 -39.07 -16.27 -38.65
CA LYS A 81 -37.91 -15.58 -38.04
C LYS A 81 -37.87 -15.71 -36.52
N ALA A 82 -38.98 -16.12 -35.89
CA ALA A 82 -39.09 -16.26 -34.44
C ALA A 82 -38.01 -17.19 -33.84
N ALA A 83 -37.70 -18.29 -34.51
CA ALA A 83 -36.65 -19.23 -34.08
C ALA A 83 -35.24 -18.60 -34.15
N VAL A 84 -34.95 -17.82 -35.21
CA VAL A 84 -33.67 -17.13 -35.39
C VAL A 84 -33.48 -16.05 -34.33
N TYR A 85 -34.53 -15.29 -34.01
CA TYR A 85 -34.48 -14.29 -32.95
C TYR A 85 -34.25 -14.92 -31.57
N GLN A 86 -34.91 -16.03 -31.26
CA GLN A 86 -34.71 -16.74 -29.98
C GLN A 86 -33.29 -17.28 -29.84
N GLU A 87 -32.73 -17.90 -30.88
CA GLU A 87 -31.36 -18.40 -30.85
C GLU A 87 -30.34 -17.27 -30.61
N ALA A 88 -30.52 -16.12 -31.27
CA ALA A 88 -29.67 -14.95 -31.06
C ALA A 88 -29.77 -14.40 -29.62
N ILE A 89 -31.00 -14.29 -29.08
CA ILE A 89 -31.25 -13.85 -27.71
C ILE A 89 -30.56 -14.78 -26.71
N ASP A 90 -30.69 -16.10 -26.89
CA ASP A 90 -30.07 -17.09 -26.02
C ASP A 90 -28.54 -17.03 -26.05
N ASP A 91 -27.93 -16.84 -27.24
CA ASP A 91 -26.48 -16.68 -27.36
C ASP A 91 -25.98 -15.41 -26.65
N TYR A 92 -26.68 -14.29 -26.79
CA TYR A 92 -26.34 -13.05 -26.07
C TYR A 92 -26.53 -13.18 -24.55
N ASN A 93 -27.59 -13.83 -24.10
CA ASN A 93 -27.83 -14.07 -22.68
C ASN A 93 -26.73 -14.95 -22.06
N LYS A 94 -26.27 -15.99 -22.76
CA LYS A 94 -25.11 -16.81 -22.35
C LYS A 94 -23.84 -15.97 -22.22
N LYS A 95 -23.59 -15.04 -23.16
CA LYS A 95 -22.44 -14.13 -23.10
C LYS A 95 -22.54 -13.17 -21.90
N VAL A 96 -23.71 -12.61 -21.63
CA VAL A 96 -23.96 -11.76 -20.45
C VAL A 96 -23.69 -12.54 -19.16
N GLU A 97 -24.23 -13.75 -19.01
CA GLU A 97 -24.00 -14.58 -17.82
C GLU A 97 -22.51 -14.93 -17.63
N LYS A 98 -21.80 -15.21 -18.73
CA LYS A 98 -20.34 -15.42 -18.69
C LYS A 98 -19.60 -14.20 -18.17
N TYR A 99 -19.91 -13.00 -18.68
CA TYR A 99 -19.27 -11.77 -18.23
C TYR A 99 -19.63 -11.42 -16.78
N ALA A 100 -20.85 -11.70 -16.33
CA ALA A 100 -21.25 -11.52 -14.94
C ALA A 100 -20.40 -12.38 -13.99
N LYS A 101 -20.13 -13.64 -14.35
CA LYS A 101 -19.24 -14.54 -13.58
C LYS A 101 -17.79 -14.02 -13.57
N GLU A 102 -17.24 -13.70 -14.75
CA GLU A 102 -15.87 -13.15 -14.85
C GLU A 102 -15.70 -11.86 -14.04
N LYS A 103 -16.71 -10.98 -14.04
CA LYS A 103 -16.70 -9.74 -13.24
C LYS A 103 -16.67 -10.02 -11.74
N ALA A 104 -17.43 -11.00 -11.25
CA ALA A 104 -17.43 -11.36 -9.84
C ALA A 104 -16.04 -11.86 -9.38
N ASP A 105 -15.37 -12.66 -10.22
CA ASP A 105 -14.01 -13.12 -9.94
C ASP A 105 -12.99 -11.97 -9.93
N ILE A 106 -13.07 -11.06 -10.91
CA ILE A 106 -12.20 -9.88 -10.98
C ILE A 106 -12.43 -8.96 -9.77
N GLN A 107 -13.68 -8.75 -9.37
CA GLN A 107 -14.01 -7.94 -8.20
C GLN A 107 -13.41 -8.55 -6.93
N LYS A 108 -13.52 -9.87 -6.75
CA LYS A 108 -12.93 -10.55 -5.60
C LYS A 108 -11.41 -10.42 -5.59
N ALA A 109 -10.75 -10.55 -6.74
CA ALA A 109 -9.31 -10.35 -6.87
C ALA A 109 -8.90 -8.90 -6.56
N ALA A 110 -9.67 -7.91 -7.01
CA ALA A 110 -9.43 -6.51 -6.71
C ALA A 110 -9.52 -6.24 -5.19
N GLN A 111 -10.56 -6.76 -4.54
CA GLN A 111 -10.76 -6.60 -3.10
C GLN A 111 -9.66 -7.27 -2.27
N ASP A 112 -9.18 -8.44 -2.69
CA ASP A 112 -8.05 -9.11 -2.02
C ASP A 112 -6.76 -8.27 -2.11
N LEU A 113 -6.48 -7.69 -3.28
CA LEU A 113 -5.35 -6.78 -3.45
C LEU A 113 -5.48 -5.51 -2.61
N GLU A 114 -6.70 -4.99 -2.44
CA GLU A 114 -6.96 -3.86 -1.54
C GLU A 114 -6.73 -4.23 -0.07
N ALA A 115 -7.12 -5.44 0.35
CA ALA A 115 -6.84 -5.93 1.70
C ALA A 115 -5.32 -6.04 1.93
N GLN A 116 -4.58 -6.60 0.97
CA GLN A 116 -3.12 -6.69 1.04
C GLN A 116 -2.45 -5.30 1.01
N ARG A 117 -3.01 -4.33 0.28
CA ARG A 117 -2.55 -2.93 0.30
C ARG A 117 -2.73 -2.34 1.69
N ASP A 118 -3.90 -2.49 2.28
CA ASP A 118 -4.22 -1.86 3.57
C ASP A 118 -3.39 -2.45 4.70
N ASP A 119 -3.13 -3.77 4.66
CA ASP A 119 -2.17 -4.42 5.56
C ASP A 119 -0.75 -3.83 5.43
N ALA A 120 -0.25 -3.71 4.19
CA ALA A 120 1.05 -3.09 3.95
C ALA A 120 1.12 -1.62 4.42
N LYS A 121 0.05 -0.84 4.25
CA LYS A 121 -0.02 0.55 4.75
C LYS A 121 0.07 0.62 6.27
N ARG A 122 -0.62 -0.27 6.99
CA ARG A 122 -0.59 -0.33 8.46
C ARG A 122 0.83 -0.52 9.00
N HIS A 123 1.64 -1.33 8.32
CA HIS A 123 3.04 -1.47 8.69
C HIS A 123 3.91 -0.28 8.24
N SER A 124 3.65 0.30 7.07
CA SER A 124 4.52 1.38 6.53
C SER A 124 4.47 2.68 7.34
N ALA A 125 3.30 3.09 7.82
CA ALA A 125 3.09 4.34 8.56
C ALA A 125 3.98 4.49 9.82
N PRO A 126 4.01 3.53 10.77
CA PRO A 126 4.82 3.66 11.97
C PRO A 126 6.33 3.65 11.68
N PHE A 127 6.80 2.90 10.68
CA PHE A 127 8.22 2.94 10.28
C PHE A 127 8.62 4.30 9.71
N GLY A 128 7.74 4.94 8.93
CA GLY A 128 7.97 6.30 8.44
C GLY A 128 8.04 7.32 9.58
N LEU A 129 7.13 7.21 10.55
CA LEU A 129 7.11 8.09 11.72
C LEU A 129 8.33 7.88 12.64
N ALA A 130 8.83 6.64 12.78
CA ALA A 130 10.02 6.33 13.58
C ALA A 130 11.31 6.92 13.01
N ALA A 131 11.43 7.03 11.68
CA ALA A 131 12.64 7.51 11.02
C ALA A 131 12.95 8.98 11.35
N ILE A 132 11.91 9.82 11.51
CA ILE A 132 12.04 11.26 11.76
C ILE A 132 12.79 11.57 13.07
N PRO A 133 12.33 11.11 14.26
CA PRO A 133 13.02 11.38 15.52
C PRO A 133 14.40 10.72 15.58
N LEU A 134 14.59 9.55 14.96
CA LEU A 134 15.93 8.91 14.90
C LEU A 134 16.92 9.77 14.11
N GLN A 135 16.52 10.34 12.96
CA GLN A 135 17.36 11.25 12.20
C GLN A 135 17.69 12.53 12.98
N ILE A 136 16.69 13.11 13.67
CA ILE A 136 16.91 14.29 14.54
C ILE A 136 17.90 13.95 15.66
N ALA A 137 17.80 12.78 16.29
CA ALA A 137 18.72 12.35 17.34
C ALA A 137 20.16 12.17 16.83
N ILE A 138 20.35 11.65 15.62
CA ILE A 138 21.66 11.51 14.97
C ILE A 138 22.26 12.90 14.68
N LEU A 139 21.47 13.84 14.14
CA LEU A 139 21.91 15.20 13.87
C LEU A 139 22.33 15.92 15.16
N LEU A 140 21.50 15.84 16.21
CA LEU A 140 21.82 16.41 17.53
C LEU A 140 23.08 15.79 18.14
N SER A 141 23.26 14.48 18.04
CA SER A 141 24.47 13.79 18.51
C SER A 141 25.71 14.21 17.73
N SER A 142 25.58 14.44 16.42
CA SER A 142 26.68 14.93 15.57
C SER A 142 27.10 16.35 15.95
N ILE A 143 26.13 17.24 16.19
CA ILE A 143 26.40 18.61 16.65
C ILE A 143 27.01 18.59 18.07
N ALA A 144 26.53 17.71 18.94
CA ALA A 144 27.08 17.56 20.29
C ALA A 144 28.54 17.13 20.29
N ALA A 145 28.94 16.24 19.38
CA ALA A 145 30.33 15.83 19.17
C ALA A 145 31.19 16.99 18.65
N LEU A 146 30.72 17.73 17.64
CA LEU A 146 31.45 18.87 17.05
C LEU A 146 31.66 20.00 18.06
N LEU A 147 30.63 20.35 18.83
CA LEU A 147 30.68 21.45 19.79
C LEU A 147 31.27 21.03 21.15
N LYS A 148 31.62 19.74 21.33
CA LYS A 148 32.00 19.13 22.62
C LYS A 148 31.05 19.53 23.77
N LYS A 149 29.74 19.68 23.48
CA LYS A 149 28.71 20.12 24.45
C LYS A 149 27.82 18.95 24.88
N ARG A 150 28.04 18.46 26.11
CA ARG A 150 27.27 17.36 26.71
C ARG A 150 25.75 17.64 26.81
N ALA A 151 25.34 18.90 26.95
CA ALA A 151 23.92 19.26 27.01
C ALA A 151 23.14 18.89 25.74
N LEU A 152 23.77 19.03 24.55
CA LEU A 152 23.14 18.67 23.29
C LEU A 152 22.98 17.15 23.14
N TRP A 153 23.92 16.38 23.67
CA TRP A 153 23.80 14.93 23.73
C TRP A 153 22.67 14.48 24.65
N LEU A 154 22.52 15.12 25.82
CA LEU A 154 21.40 14.83 26.72
C LEU A 154 20.03 15.14 26.11
N LEU A 155 19.94 16.14 25.22
CA LEU A 155 18.72 16.43 24.45
C LEU A 155 18.48 15.41 23.32
N ALA A 156 19.54 14.84 22.75
CA ALA A 156 19.42 13.82 21.69
C ALA A 156 18.87 12.49 22.23
N LEU A 157 19.20 12.12 23.47
CA LEU A 157 18.78 10.86 24.09
C LEU A 157 17.25 10.64 24.16
N PRO A 158 16.42 11.56 24.70
CA PRO A 158 14.97 11.37 24.77
C PRO A 158 14.34 11.31 23.38
N VAL A 159 14.83 12.10 22.42
CA VAL A 159 14.34 12.10 21.04
C VAL A 159 14.68 10.77 20.35
N GLY A 160 15.91 10.28 20.52
CA GLY A 160 16.34 9.00 19.98
C GLY A 160 15.60 7.82 20.62
N LEU A 161 15.34 7.90 21.93
CA LEU A 161 14.55 6.90 22.65
C LEU A 161 13.10 6.86 22.14
N ALA A 162 12.46 8.01 21.94
CA ALA A 162 11.13 8.08 21.32
C ALA A 162 11.13 7.44 19.92
N GLY A 163 12.17 7.67 19.12
CA GLY A 163 12.34 7.02 17.82
C GLY A 163 12.52 5.50 17.89
N ILE A 164 13.25 5.00 18.88
CA ILE A 164 13.39 3.55 19.11
C ILE A 164 12.05 2.92 19.52
N VAL A 165 11.27 3.60 20.36
CA VAL A 165 9.94 3.13 20.76
C VAL A 165 9.00 3.03 19.55
N LEU A 166 8.97 4.06 18.70
CA LEU A 166 8.19 4.03 17.45
C LEU A 166 8.70 2.97 16.45
N PHE A 167 10.01 2.74 16.40
CA PHE A 167 10.58 1.67 15.58
C PHE A 167 10.16 0.28 16.07
N ALA A 168 10.15 0.06 17.38
CA ALA A 168 9.65 -1.17 17.99
C ALA A 168 8.14 -1.34 17.74
N ASP A 169 7.39 -0.24 17.80
CA ASP A 169 5.96 -0.23 17.48
C ASP A 169 5.68 -0.61 16.03
N GLY A 170 6.49 -0.16 15.06
CA GLY A 170 6.36 -0.61 13.67
C GLY A 170 6.56 -2.12 13.47
N PHE A 171 7.30 -2.78 14.37
CA PHE A 171 7.45 -4.24 14.38
C PHE A 171 6.32 -4.96 15.12
N LEU A 172 5.81 -4.38 16.21
CA LEU A 172 4.88 -5.03 17.13
C LEU A 172 3.41 -4.59 16.97
N LEU A 173 3.13 -3.54 16.17
CA LEU A 173 1.81 -2.94 15.95
C LEU A 173 1.05 -2.64 17.27
N PHE A 174 1.73 -2.12 18.28
CA PHE A 174 1.12 -1.87 19.59
C PHE A 174 0.17 -0.66 19.57
N TYR A 175 0.53 0.38 18.84
CA TYR A 175 -0.29 1.55 18.53
C TYR A 175 -0.72 1.49 17.07
N ALA A 176 -1.80 0.76 16.81
CA ALA A 176 -2.51 0.88 15.54
C ALA A 176 -3.14 2.28 15.43
N VAL A 177 -2.39 3.24 14.89
CA VAL A 177 -2.92 4.48 14.31
C VAL A 177 -3.21 4.26 12.84
#